data_AF-A0A8S1CUV4-F1
#
_entry.id   AF-A0A8S1CUV4-F1
#
_cell.length_a   1.000
_cell.length_b   1.000
_cell.length_c   1.000
_cell.angle_alpha   90.00
_cell.angle_beta   90.00
_cell.angle_gamma   90.00
#
_symmetry.space_group_name_H-M   'P 1'
#
loop_
_entity.id
_entity.type
_entity.pdbx_description
1 polymer ?
#
loop_
_entity_poly.entity_id
_entity_poly.type
_entity_poly.pdbx_seq_one_letter_code
_entity_poly.pdbx_strand_id
1 'polypeptide(L)'
;MEASRTETDCESVCVGVDAAHELHAPTRAQFAMLAYASRPVVVRGAAADWSALRVFSPAFFRSVYEAYPDAYRAIESDCQFFPFRTEFSTLRDALNMDPDRVSLVPDTKPWYIGWSNCDPRVAEELRRHYQRPEFLPEDISATDWIFMGGPGPGAAMHVRK
;
A
#
# COMPACT_ATOMS: atom_id res chain seq x y z
N MET A 1 -20.00 1.89 -14.29
CA MET A 1 -20.39 3.25 -13.87
C MET A 1 -19.59 3.58 -12.65
N GLU A 2 -18.58 4.43 -12.79
CA GLU A 2 -17.89 5.02 -11.65
C GLU A 2 -18.89 5.94 -10.95
N ALA A 3 -19.35 5.53 -9.76
CA ALA A 3 -20.09 6.44 -8.90
C ALA A 3 -19.08 7.47 -8.39
N SER A 4 -19.09 8.68 -8.94
CA SER A 4 -18.50 9.81 -8.23
C SER A 4 -19.13 9.83 -6.84
N ARG A 5 -18.32 9.70 -5.78
CA ARG A 5 -18.80 9.87 -4.41
C ARG A 5 -19.66 11.12 -4.35
N THR A 6 -20.89 10.97 -3.88
CA THR A 6 -21.83 12.08 -3.78
C THR A 6 -21.21 13.16 -2.92
N GLU A 7 -21.46 14.43 -3.27
CA GLU A 7 -21.04 15.55 -2.42
C GLU A 7 -21.52 15.28 -0.99
N THR A 8 -20.58 15.27 -0.06
CA THR A 8 -20.82 14.84 1.32
C THR A 8 -20.73 16.04 2.25
N ASP A 9 -21.65 16.11 3.20
CA ASP A 9 -21.68 17.19 4.18
C ASP A 9 -20.51 17.05 5.18
N CYS A 10 -19.67 18.09 5.22
CA CYS A 10 -18.52 18.18 6.10
C CYS A 10 -18.93 18.17 7.59
N GLU A 11 -20.09 18.74 7.94
CA GLU A 11 -20.58 18.72 9.32
C GLU A 11 -20.82 17.28 9.79
N SER A 12 -21.45 16.47 8.94
CA SER A 12 -21.71 15.06 9.25
C SER A 12 -20.47 14.15 9.30
N VAL A 13 -19.37 14.51 8.60
CA VAL A 13 -18.20 13.61 8.41
C VAL A 13 -16.93 14.08 9.12
N CYS A 14 -16.68 15.38 9.19
CA CYS A 14 -15.40 15.93 9.65
C CYS A 14 -15.48 16.56 11.04
N VAL A 15 -16.65 17.05 11.46
CA VAL A 15 -16.79 17.69 12.77
C VAL A 15 -16.58 16.66 13.88
N GLY A 16 -15.75 17.03 14.86
CA GLY A 16 -15.42 16.20 16.01
C GLY A 16 -14.43 15.08 15.72
N VAL A 17 -13.71 15.12 14.59
CA VAL A 17 -12.61 14.18 14.29
C VAL A 17 -11.29 14.80 14.69
N ASP A 18 -10.76 14.42 15.85
CA ASP A 18 -9.47 14.85 16.37
C ASP A 18 -8.40 13.75 16.32
N ALA A 19 -8.82 12.48 16.35
CA ALA A 19 -7.95 11.32 16.25
C ALA A 19 -8.64 10.12 15.58
N ALA A 20 -7.85 9.11 15.23
CA ALA A 20 -8.38 7.82 14.80
C ALA A 20 -8.84 7.00 16.01
N HIS A 21 -9.97 6.29 15.87
CA HIS A 21 -10.40 5.32 16.86
C HIS A 21 -9.51 4.08 16.82
N GLU A 22 -9.03 3.65 17.98
CA GLU A 22 -8.18 2.48 18.08
C GLU A 22 -9.01 1.24 18.45
N LEU A 23 -8.81 0.17 17.68
CA LEU A 23 -9.36 -1.16 17.97
C LEU A 23 -8.22 -2.14 18.21
N HIS A 24 -8.46 -3.09 19.11
CA HIS A 24 -7.54 -4.19 19.39
C HIS A 24 -8.28 -5.50 19.12
N ALA A 25 -7.79 -6.29 18.16
CA ALA A 25 -8.39 -7.57 17.76
C ALA A 25 -9.94 -7.56 17.65
N PRO A 26 -10.54 -6.63 16.86
CA PRO A 26 -11.98 -6.54 16.76
C PRO A 26 -12.58 -7.75 16.03
N THR A 27 -13.78 -8.15 16.42
CA THR A 27 -14.61 -9.03 15.59
C THR A 27 -15.05 -8.30 14.32
N ARG A 28 -15.47 -9.06 13.30
CA ARG A 28 -16.04 -8.50 12.07
C ARG A 28 -17.24 -7.59 12.34
N ALA A 29 -18.12 -7.98 13.28
CA ALA A 29 -19.28 -7.17 13.65
C ALA A 29 -18.86 -5.84 14.29
N GLN A 30 -17.88 -5.85 15.19
CA GLN A 30 -17.34 -4.63 15.80
C GLN A 30 -16.68 -3.71 14.78
N PHE A 31 -15.88 -4.27 13.86
CA PHE A 31 -15.25 -3.50 12.80
C PHE A 31 -16.30 -2.89 11.85
N ALA A 32 -17.31 -3.66 11.46
CA ALA A 32 -18.36 -3.21 10.54
C ALA A 32 -19.16 -2.01 11.08
N MET A 33 -19.37 -1.92 12.39
CA MET A 33 -20.03 -0.76 13.00
C MET A 33 -19.26 0.56 12.78
N LEU A 34 -17.93 0.50 12.68
CA LEU A 34 -17.08 1.68 12.51
C LEU A 34 -16.63 1.90 11.06
N ALA A 35 -16.52 0.85 10.26
CA ALA A 35 -16.03 0.91 8.87
C ALA A 35 -16.84 1.86 7.97
N TYR A 36 -18.13 2.06 8.29
CA TYR A 36 -19.05 2.92 7.54
C TYR A 36 -19.46 4.19 8.31
N ALA A 37 -18.84 4.45 9.47
CA ALA A 37 -19.17 5.61 10.30
C ALA A 37 -18.48 6.90 9.84
N SER A 38 -17.75 6.88 8.72
CA SER A 38 -16.93 8.00 8.23
C SER A 38 -15.94 8.52 9.27
N ARG A 39 -15.45 7.62 10.14
CA ARG A 39 -14.43 7.91 11.15
C ARG A 39 -13.15 7.11 10.87
N PRO A 40 -11.95 7.72 11.00
CA PRO A 40 -10.71 6.99 10.85
C PRO A 40 -10.56 5.95 11.98
N VAL A 41 -10.13 4.75 11.63
CA VAL A 41 -9.92 3.63 12.57
C VAL A 41 -8.53 3.05 12.36
N VAL A 42 -7.83 2.78 13.47
CA VAL A 42 -6.56 2.04 13.50
C VAL A 42 -6.79 0.72 14.24
N VAL A 43 -6.54 -0.41 13.57
CA VAL A 43 -6.59 -1.72 14.22
C VAL A 43 -5.18 -2.15 14.61
N ARG A 44 -4.91 -2.21 15.91
CA ARG A 44 -3.62 -2.63 16.45
C ARG A 44 -3.50 -4.16 16.49
N GLY A 45 -2.32 -4.66 16.18
CA GLY A 45 -2.00 -6.10 16.21
C GLY A 45 -2.46 -6.91 14.99
N ALA A 46 -3.22 -6.31 14.07
CA ALA A 46 -3.78 -7.01 12.90
C ALA A 46 -2.73 -7.68 11.98
N ALA A 47 -1.53 -7.11 11.91
CA ALA A 47 -0.42 -7.58 11.08
C ALA A 47 0.71 -8.20 11.90
N ALA A 48 0.52 -8.44 13.21
CA ALA A 48 1.60 -8.84 14.11
C ALA A 48 2.30 -10.14 13.68
N ASP A 49 1.54 -11.09 13.13
CA ASP A 49 2.03 -12.39 12.71
C ASP A 49 2.52 -12.44 11.26
N TRP A 50 2.43 -11.32 10.53
CA TRP A 50 2.87 -11.28 9.13
C TRP A 50 4.39 -11.40 9.06
N SER A 51 4.88 -12.43 8.37
CA SER A 51 6.32 -12.55 8.12
C SER A 51 6.84 -11.44 7.21
N ALA A 52 5.96 -10.76 6.47
CA ALA A 52 6.26 -9.55 5.70
C ALA A 52 7.00 -8.48 6.51
N LEU A 53 6.72 -8.34 7.82
CA LEU A 53 7.40 -7.39 8.71
C LEU A 53 8.92 -7.63 8.82
N ARG A 54 9.39 -8.84 8.50
CA ARG A 54 10.81 -9.22 8.53
C ARG A 54 11.38 -9.49 7.13
N VAL A 55 10.53 -9.87 6.18
CA VAL A 55 10.97 -10.31 4.84
C VAL A 55 10.92 -9.17 3.81
N PHE A 56 9.89 -8.33 3.85
CA PHE A 56 9.69 -7.33 2.81
C PHE A 56 10.76 -6.25 2.91
N SER A 57 11.52 -6.11 1.84
CA SER A 57 12.61 -5.17 1.68
C SER A 57 12.78 -4.84 0.19
N PRO A 58 13.46 -3.74 -0.16
CA PRO A 58 13.77 -3.42 -1.55
C PRO A 58 14.47 -4.58 -2.28
N ALA A 59 15.38 -5.28 -1.60
CA ALA A 59 16.07 -6.46 -2.14
C ALA A 59 15.12 -7.64 -2.38
N PHE A 60 14.19 -7.90 -1.44
CA PHE A 60 13.16 -8.94 -1.62
C PHE A 60 12.30 -8.64 -2.85
N PHE A 61 11.73 -7.44 -2.95
CA PHE A 61 10.89 -7.07 -4.09
C PHE A 61 11.66 -7.14 -5.41
N ARG A 62 12.90 -6.66 -5.45
CA ARG A 62 13.78 -6.81 -6.60
C ARG A 62 13.91 -8.28 -7.02
N SER A 63 14.24 -9.16 -6.07
CA SER A 63 14.41 -10.60 -6.37
C SER A 63 13.14 -11.26 -6.92
N VAL A 64 11.97 -10.93 -6.36
CA VAL A 64 10.68 -11.46 -6.83
C VAL A 64 10.38 -11.01 -8.26
N TYR A 65 10.56 -9.73 -8.58
CA TYR A 65 10.28 -9.22 -9.92
C TYR A 65 11.36 -9.61 -10.96
N GLU A 66 12.61 -9.82 -10.54
CA GLU A 66 13.67 -10.37 -11.41
C GLU A 66 13.41 -11.84 -11.76
N ALA A 67 12.81 -12.63 -10.86
CA ALA A 67 12.41 -14.00 -11.13
C ALA A 67 11.31 -14.11 -12.20
N TYR A 68 10.50 -13.06 -12.37
CA TYR A 68 9.41 -13.00 -13.35
C TYR A 68 9.52 -11.72 -14.20
N PRO A 69 10.41 -11.66 -15.21
CA PRO A 69 10.64 -10.45 -15.99
C PRO A 69 9.39 -9.86 -16.68
N ASP A 70 8.41 -10.70 -17.02
CA ASP A 70 7.13 -10.28 -17.60
C ASP A 70 6.25 -9.52 -16.58
N ALA A 71 6.46 -9.72 -15.27
CA ALA A 71 5.73 -9.00 -14.23
C ALA A 71 6.07 -7.49 -14.24
N TYR A 72 7.28 -7.11 -14.65
CA TYR A 72 7.60 -5.70 -14.88
C TYR A 72 6.78 -5.12 -16.04
N ARG A 73 6.61 -5.88 -17.13
CA ARG A 73 5.82 -5.43 -18.29
C ARG A 73 4.35 -5.31 -17.94
N ALA A 74 3.81 -6.25 -17.16
CA ALA A 74 2.43 -6.20 -16.68
C ALA A 74 2.14 -4.90 -15.89
N ILE A 75 3.13 -4.34 -15.21
CA ILE A 75 2.94 -3.05 -14.53
C ILE A 75 2.80 -1.88 -15.50
N GLU A 76 3.52 -1.93 -16.62
CA GLU A 76 3.48 -0.89 -17.65
C GLU A 76 2.22 -0.97 -18.51
N SER A 77 1.70 -2.19 -18.75
CA SER A 77 0.51 -2.42 -19.60
C SER A 77 -0.81 -2.43 -18.84
N ASP A 78 -0.84 -3.07 -17.66
CA ASP A 78 -2.09 -3.48 -17.00
C ASP A 78 -2.22 -2.96 -15.55
N CYS A 79 -1.11 -2.54 -14.93
CA CYS A 79 -1.11 -1.97 -13.58
C CYS A 79 -0.69 -0.49 -13.57
N GLN A 80 -0.33 0.01 -12.38
CA GLN A 80 0.09 1.39 -12.18
C GLN A 80 1.39 1.44 -11.38
N PHE A 81 2.29 2.32 -11.83
CA PHE A 81 3.49 2.72 -11.10
C PHE A 81 3.39 4.20 -10.71
N PHE A 82 3.73 4.51 -9.47
CA PHE A 82 3.69 5.85 -8.89
C PHE A 82 5.09 6.25 -8.43
N PRO A 83 5.80 7.12 -9.18
CA PRO A 83 7.16 7.52 -8.82
C PRO A 83 7.22 8.64 -7.75
N PHE A 84 6.10 9.17 -7.26
CA PHE A 84 5.98 10.30 -6.31
C PHE A 84 7.21 11.25 -6.22
N ARG A 85 7.34 12.14 -7.21
CA ARG A 85 8.42 13.15 -7.29
C ARG A 85 9.84 12.58 -7.37
N THR A 86 10.00 11.38 -7.89
CA THR A 86 11.30 10.84 -8.32
C THR A 86 11.46 10.90 -9.83
N GLU A 87 12.67 10.63 -10.31
CA GLU A 87 13.02 10.54 -11.73
C GLU A 87 12.72 9.17 -12.36
N PHE A 88 12.26 8.19 -11.57
CA PHE A 88 12.06 6.82 -12.05
C PHE A 88 10.92 6.76 -13.07
N SER A 89 11.16 6.09 -14.20
CA SER A 89 10.15 5.91 -15.25
C SER A 89 9.39 4.59 -15.08
N THR A 90 10.04 3.57 -14.55
CA THR A 90 9.46 2.23 -14.36
C THR A 90 9.73 1.69 -12.95
N LEU A 91 8.97 0.65 -12.54
CA LEU A 91 9.30 -0.09 -11.31
C LEU A 91 10.71 -0.72 -11.40
N ARG A 92 11.12 -1.16 -12.60
CA ARG A 92 12.45 -1.75 -12.81
C ARG A 92 13.54 -0.73 -12.50
N ASP A 93 13.39 0.52 -12.94
CA ASP A 93 14.36 1.58 -12.63
C ASP A 93 14.47 1.81 -11.13
N ALA A 94 13.32 1.87 -10.46
CA ALA A 94 13.28 2.11 -9.02
C ALA A 94 13.87 0.95 -8.21
N LEU A 95 13.55 -0.31 -8.54
CA LEU A 95 14.12 -1.47 -7.86
C LEU A 95 15.62 -1.69 -8.14
N ASN A 96 16.15 -1.04 -9.19
CA ASN A 96 17.58 -1.03 -9.52
C ASN A 96 18.28 0.28 -9.14
N MET A 97 17.67 1.11 -8.28
CA MET A 97 18.32 2.33 -7.80
C MET A 97 19.61 2.03 -7.03
N ASP A 98 20.45 3.04 -6.91
CA ASP A 98 21.74 2.94 -6.22
C ASP A 98 21.57 2.43 -4.76
N PRO A 99 22.39 1.45 -4.30
CA PRO A 99 22.29 0.88 -2.97
C PRO A 99 22.42 1.88 -1.81
N ASP A 100 23.21 2.94 -1.97
CA ASP A 100 23.35 4.00 -0.96
C ASP A 100 22.04 4.77 -0.86
N ARG A 101 21.36 5.01 -1.99
CA ARG A 101 20.04 5.64 -2.03
C ARG A 101 18.97 4.75 -1.40
N VAL A 102 19.00 3.44 -1.66
CA VAL A 102 18.10 2.47 -0.98
C VAL A 102 18.27 2.55 0.53
N SER A 103 19.53 2.66 0.98
CA SER A 103 19.91 2.71 2.40
C SER A 103 19.74 4.09 3.04
N LEU A 104 19.22 5.07 2.29
CA LEU A 104 19.00 6.44 2.75
C LEU A 104 20.28 7.09 3.31
N VAL A 105 21.43 6.77 2.70
CA VAL A 105 22.71 7.39 3.05
C VAL A 105 22.58 8.91 2.92
N PRO A 106 23.20 9.71 3.82
CA PRO A 106 23.19 11.16 3.70
C PRO A 106 23.57 11.64 2.30
N ASP A 107 22.99 12.76 1.87
CA ASP A 107 23.19 13.38 0.56
C ASP A 107 22.65 12.60 -0.66
N THR A 108 22.05 11.43 -0.46
CA THR A 108 21.27 10.76 -1.52
C THR A 108 19.92 11.44 -1.74
N LYS A 109 19.37 11.34 -2.96
CA LYS A 109 18.05 11.90 -3.27
C LYS A 109 16.95 11.13 -2.51
N PRO A 110 15.95 11.82 -1.91
CA PRO A 110 14.80 11.15 -1.32
C PRO A 110 14.06 10.33 -2.39
N TRP A 111 13.34 9.32 -1.93
CA TRP A 111 12.51 8.50 -2.80
C TRP A 111 11.33 7.94 -2.03
N TYR A 112 10.20 7.91 -2.71
CA TYR A 112 8.99 7.25 -2.27
C TYR A 112 8.28 6.78 -3.53
N ILE A 113 7.97 5.50 -3.61
CA ILE A 113 7.31 4.91 -4.78
C ILE A 113 6.14 4.04 -4.34
N GLY A 114 5.20 3.83 -5.25
CA GLY A 114 4.16 2.83 -5.09
C GLY A 114 3.85 2.13 -6.40
N TRP A 115 3.29 0.93 -6.34
CA TRP A 115 2.81 0.21 -7.51
C TRP A 115 1.71 -0.78 -7.15
N SER A 116 0.89 -1.12 -8.13
CA SER A 116 0.01 -2.29 -8.05
C SER A 116 0.66 -3.51 -8.69
N ASN A 117 0.42 -4.67 -8.09
CA ASN A 117 0.78 -5.95 -8.69
C ASN A 117 -0.42 -6.57 -9.40
N CYS A 118 -0.26 -6.92 -10.68
CA CYS A 118 -1.24 -7.69 -11.46
C CYS A 118 -0.69 -9.03 -11.96
N ASP A 119 0.58 -9.37 -11.66
CA ASP A 119 1.11 -10.68 -11.99
C ASP A 119 0.71 -11.69 -10.89
N PRO A 120 -0.03 -12.75 -11.22
CA PRO A 120 -0.51 -13.71 -10.23
C PRO A 120 0.63 -14.50 -9.57
N ARG A 121 1.79 -14.66 -10.22
CA ARG A 121 2.95 -15.37 -9.66
C ARG A 121 3.63 -14.53 -8.60
N VAL A 122 3.78 -13.23 -8.87
CA VAL A 122 4.24 -12.27 -7.85
C VAL A 122 3.24 -12.22 -6.70
N ALA A 123 1.93 -12.18 -6.97
CA ALA A 123 0.90 -12.15 -5.93
C ALA A 123 1.00 -13.38 -5.01
N GLU A 124 1.23 -14.57 -5.58
CA GLU A 124 1.43 -15.80 -4.82
C GLU A 124 2.63 -15.70 -3.87
N GLU A 125 3.78 -15.22 -4.36
CA GLU A 125 4.98 -15.03 -3.52
C GLU A 125 4.73 -14.02 -2.41
N LEU A 126 4.08 -12.89 -2.70
CA LEU A 126 3.77 -11.88 -1.69
C LEU A 126 2.80 -12.41 -0.62
N ARG A 127 1.75 -13.14 -1.03
CA ARG A 127 0.70 -13.68 -0.14
C ARG A 127 1.15 -14.83 0.75
N ARG A 128 2.36 -15.34 0.56
CA ARG A 128 3.01 -16.23 1.55
C ARG A 128 3.43 -15.49 2.82
N HIS A 129 3.50 -14.15 2.77
CA HIS A 129 4.07 -13.33 3.84
C HIS A 129 3.07 -12.48 4.63
N TYR A 130 1.84 -12.35 4.14
CA TYR A 130 0.75 -11.69 4.84
C TYR A 130 -0.58 -12.36 4.51
N GLN A 131 -1.56 -12.16 5.39
CA GLN A 131 -2.90 -12.70 5.23
C GLN A 131 -3.92 -11.60 5.45
N ARG A 132 -5.08 -11.74 4.80
CA ARG A 132 -6.24 -10.89 5.06
C ARG A 132 -6.60 -10.94 6.55
N PRO A 133 -6.64 -9.81 7.28
CA PRO A 133 -7.11 -9.81 8.66
C PRO A 133 -8.56 -10.28 8.77
N GLU A 134 -8.88 -11.08 9.80
CA GLU A 134 -10.17 -11.77 9.94
C GLU A 134 -11.38 -10.83 10.04
N PHE A 135 -11.17 -9.61 10.54
CA PHE A 135 -12.20 -8.60 10.70
C PHE A 135 -12.63 -7.95 9.36
N LEU A 136 -11.84 -8.11 8.29
CA LEU A 136 -12.20 -7.62 6.97
C LEU A 136 -13.28 -8.50 6.31
N PRO A 137 -14.06 -7.98 5.36
CA PRO A 137 -14.93 -8.79 4.50
C PRO A 137 -14.12 -9.83 3.70
N GLU A 138 -14.76 -10.90 3.22
CA GLU A 138 -14.09 -11.92 2.38
C GLU A 138 -13.85 -11.42 0.95
N ASP A 139 -14.76 -10.58 0.46
CA ASP A 139 -14.65 -9.93 -0.84
C ASP A 139 -13.72 -8.71 -0.75
N ILE A 140 -12.42 -8.97 -0.80
CA ILE A 140 -11.38 -7.94 -0.89
C ILE A 140 -10.79 -7.91 -2.30
N SER A 141 -10.27 -6.74 -2.69
CA SER A 141 -9.57 -6.59 -3.96
C SER A 141 -8.48 -7.64 -4.12
N ALA A 142 -8.40 -8.22 -5.33
CA ALA A 142 -7.33 -9.13 -5.71
C ALA A 142 -6.01 -8.42 -6.02
N THR A 143 -5.98 -7.07 -6.04
CA THR A 143 -4.79 -6.29 -6.38
C THR A 143 -4.03 -5.88 -5.13
N ASP A 144 -2.77 -6.28 -5.08
CA ASP A 144 -1.86 -5.87 -4.01
C ASP A 144 -1.22 -4.53 -4.37
N TRP A 145 -1.34 -3.55 -3.48
CA TRP A 145 -0.72 -2.23 -3.62
C TRP A 145 0.45 -2.12 -2.64
N ILE A 146 1.63 -1.85 -3.17
CA ILE A 146 2.87 -1.77 -2.40
C ILE A 146 3.37 -0.34 -2.46
N PHE A 147 3.80 0.18 -1.31
CA PHE A 147 4.43 1.49 -1.17
C PHE A 147 5.69 1.36 -0.33
N MET A 148 6.79 1.95 -0.78
CA MET A 148 8.05 1.97 -0.03
C MET A 148 8.84 3.24 -0.33
N GLY A 149 9.62 3.69 0.65
CA GLY A 149 10.42 4.89 0.56
C GLY A 149 11.02 5.30 1.88
N GLY A 150 11.79 6.38 1.84
CA GLY A 150 12.33 7.06 3.02
C GLY A 150 11.54 8.29 3.41
N PRO A 151 11.99 9.00 4.47
CA PRO A 151 11.46 10.31 4.83
C PRO A 151 11.56 11.29 3.66
N GLY A 152 10.53 12.12 3.46
CA GLY A 152 10.50 13.11 2.40
C GLY A 152 9.12 13.27 1.77
N PRO A 153 9.05 13.87 0.57
CA PRO A 153 7.80 14.01 -0.17
C PRO A 153 7.21 12.65 -0.53
N GLY A 154 5.93 12.44 -0.19
CA GLY A 154 5.17 11.25 -0.57
C GLY A 154 3.98 11.57 -1.46
N ALA A 155 2.90 10.79 -1.31
CA ALA A 155 1.64 11.05 -2.00
C ALA A 155 1.07 12.43 -1.61
N ALA A 156 0.62 13.19 -2.60
CA ALA A 156 -0.11 14.43 -2.36
C ALA A 156 -1.46 14.14 -1.69
N MET A 157 -1.97 15.12 -0.94
CA MET A 157 -3.31 15.03 -0.35
C MET A 157 -4.36 14.84 -1.44
N HIS A 158 -5.17 13.79 -1.31
CA HIS A 158 -6.24 13.46 -2.25
C HIS A 158 -7.36 12.71 -1.54
N VAL A 159 -8.55 12.72 -2.14
CA VAL A 159 -9.64 11.82 -1.78
C VAL A 159 -9.67 10.71 -2.82
N ARG A 160 -9.65 9.45 -2.37
CA ARG A 160 -9.89 8.30 -3.25
C ARG A 160 -11.34 8.38 -3.73
N LYS A 161 -11.56 8.44 -5.04
CA LYS A 161 -12.90 8.38 -5.63
C LYS A 161 -13.43 6.96 -5.46
#